data_AF-A0A928QFS2-F1
#
_entry.id   AF-A0A928QFS2-F1
#
_cell.length_a   1.000
_cell.length_b   1.000
_cell.length_c   1.000
_cell.angle_alpha   90.00
_cell.angle_beta   90.00
_cell.angle_gamma   90.00
#
_symmetry.space_group_name_H-M   'P 1'
#
loop_
_entity.id
_entity.type
_entity.pdbx_description
1 polymer ?
#
loop_
_entity_poly.entity_id
_entity_poly.type
_entity_poly.pdbx_seq_one_letter_code
_entity_poly.pdbx_strand_id
1 'polypeptide(L)'
;IPYHDQFSYLNGNLDDEYYHEDIYVGYRYFDSFGVEPAYPFGYGRSYTDFSVEAETVSTDGTVVTVTATVENTGDKYNGKEVVQVYLSSPQGKLNKEYQSLAGFGKTALLAPHTADKIQITFDIAKFASYDEETASYMLEKGEYIVRVGNSSRNTQPAAVIVLDETAVVSVHENICPVHKEFEKLTEPAVKPLPADETVPRINISAKDIKTVTYTYETPAVCDDERVAEFIEKLSVEDMMDIVIGVGMFGGERRFNMPGSVGNTTSKFWEKGLANVTLCDGPAGLRISKRAAITSDGRIKNVDMPFSSLESLPGFVKRFMVADENKNTLLYQYTTAFPVATALAQTFNTDILEEVGAAIYKEMKEYGAVYWLAPALNIHRNPLCGRNFEYYSEDPFLSGAMAAAITKGIQQEDGYYVTIKHYAANNQENNRNFVSSNISERALREIYLRGFEIAVRDGNAKGVMTSYNKINGTWAPNSYDLCTKVLRNEWGFDGVVMTDWMSTGKGKADNALAMKAGNDMIMPGGKYYKKDMIAGLKAGRCTDEDIRRCCANVVKSILNSQIQKEYIDNN
;
A
#
# COMPACT_ATOMS: atom_id res chain seq x y z
N ILE A 1 11.69 -7.27 -20.19
CA ILE A 1 11.87 -6.58 -18.89
C ILE A 1 13.37 -6.55 -18.58
N PRO A 2 13.90 -5.46 -17.99
CA PRO A 2 15.32 -5.35 -17.69
C PRO A 2 15.72 -6.37 -16.61
N TYR A 3 16.97 -6.86 -16.67
CA TYR A 3 17.59 -7.77 -15.68
C TYR A 3 16.76 -9.03 -15.30
N HIS A 4 15.98 -9.57 -16.24
CA HIS A 4 15.07 -10.69 -15.97
C HIS A 4 15.79 -12.00 -15.61
N ASP A 5 16.99 -12.18 -16.14
CA ASP A 5 17.88 -13.32 -15.92
C ASP A 5 18.58 -13.26 -14.56
N GLN A 6 18.47 -12.13 -13.86
CA GLN A 6 19.05 -11.91 -12.54
C GLN A 6 18.00 -11.92 -11.42
N PHE A 7 16.72 -12.12 -11.72
CA PHE A 7 15.66 -12.05 -10.72
C PHE A 7 15.68 -13.27 -9.79
N SER A 8 15.72 -13.03 -8.48
CA SER A 8 15.55 -14.06 -7.46
C SER A 8 16.58 -15.19 -7.61
N TYR A 9 16.16 -16.45 -7.49
CA TYR A 9 17.06 -17.60 -7.57
C TYR A 9 17.85 -17.71 -8.89
N LEU A 10 17.46 -16.97 -9.94
CA LEU A 10 18.11 -17.03 -11.26
C LEU A 10 19.55 -16.48 -11.25
N ASN A 11 19.86 -15.51 -10.38
CA ASN A 11 21.23 -14.99 -10.21
C ASN A 11 22.10 -15.86 -9.28
N GLY A 12 21.54 -16.92 -8.66
CA GLY A 12 22.24 -17.77 -7.69
C GLY A 12 22.43 -17.16 -6.29
N ASN A 13 21.92 -15.95 -6.04
CA ASN A 13 21.98 -15.22 -4.78
C ASN A 13 20.57 -14.93 -4.25
N LEU A 14 20.21 -15.55 -3.12
CA LEU A 14 18.92 -15.33 -2.47
C LEU A 14 18.98 -14.33 -1.31
N ASP A 15 20.16 -13.85 -0.97
CA ASP A 15 20.37 -12.96 0.17
C ASP A 15 20.34 -11.48 -0.23
N ASP A 16 20.76 -11.16 -1.46
CA ASP A 16 20.76 -9.80 -2.01
C ASP A 16 20.15 -9.77 -3.41
N GLU A 17 19.17 -8.87 -3.59
CA GLU A 17 18.55 -8.57 -4.87
C GLU A 17 18.81 -7.08 -5.21
N TYR A 18 19.57 -6.81 -6.26
CA TYR A 18 19.93 -5.45 -6.67
C TYR A 18 18.97 -4.93 -7.73
N TYR A 19 18.36 -3.79 -7.47
CA TYR A 19 17.35 -3.20 -8.34
C TYR A 19 18.04 -2.31 -9.39
N HIS A 20 18.84 -2.95 -10.25
CA HIS A 20 19.65 -2.31 -11.29
C HIS A 20 18.81 -1.47 -12.27
N GLU A 21 17.53 -1.81 -12.46
CA GLU A 21 16.62 -1.07 -13.33
C GLU A 21 16.23 0.31 -12.80
N ASP A 22 16.46 0.60 -11.51
CA ASP A 22 16.14 1.89 -10.88
C ASP A 22 14.66 2.31 -11.13
N ILE A 23 14.40 3.54 -11.60
CA ILE A 23 13.06 4.01 -11.95
C ILE A 23 12.45 3.31 -13.20
N TYR A 24 13.23 2.57 -13.97
CA TYR A 24 12.82 1.96 -15.23
C TYR A 24 12.12 0.60 -15.01
N VAL A 25 11.04 0.61 -14.23
CA VAL A 25 10.17 -0.55 -14.02
C VAL A 25 9.03 -0.57 -15.04
N GLY A 26 8.80 -1.73 -15.67
CA GLY A 26 7.66 -1.90 -16.58
C GLY A 26 7.75 -1.04 -17.84
N TYR A 27 6.65 -0.39 -18.22
CA TYR A 27 6.58 0.51 -19.37
C TYR A 27 7.60 1.65 -19.30
N ARG A 28 8.01 2.11 -18.10
CA ARG A 28 9.09 3.09 -17.98
C ARG A 28 10.37 2.61 -18.64
N TYR A 29 10.67 1.31 -18.61
CA TYR A 29 11.77 0.74 -19.38
C TYR A 29 11.40 0.56 -20.86
N PHE A 30 10.31 -0.14 -21.16
CA PHE A 30 9.99 -0.48 -22.55
C PHE A 30 9.88 0.76 -23.46
N ASP A 31 9.28 1.83 -22.94
CA ASP A 31 9.07 3.10 -23.64
C ASP A 31 10.38 3.85 -23.82
N SER A 32 11.20 3.90 -22.77
CA SER A 32 12.45 4.68 -22.75
C SER A 32 13.61 4.00 -23.45
N PHE A 33 13.56 2.68 -23.65
CA PHE A 33 14.64 1.91 -24.26
C PHE A 33 14.26 1.33 -25.63
N GLY A 34 13.11 1.71 -26.18
CA GLY A 34 12.67 1.28 -27.52
C GLY A 34 12.47 -0.23 -27.64
N VAL A 35 12.10 -0.88 -26.53
CA VAL A 35 11.83 -2.31 -26.49
C VAL A 35 10.34 -2.51 -26.71
N GLU A 36 9.98 -3.14 -27.83
CA GLU A 36 8.58 -3.35 -28.20
C GLU A 36 7.96 -4.48 -27.37
N PRO A 37 6.94 -4.19 -26.53
CA PRO A 37 6.20 -5.22 -25.82
C PRO A 37 5.20 -5.91 -26.74
N ALA A 38 4.84 -7.17 -26.45
CA ALA A 38 3.74 -7.82 -27.17
C ALA A 38 2.38 -7.12 -26.90
N TYR A 39 2.20 -6.64 -25.67
CA TYR A 39 1.05 -5.83 -25.25
C TYR A 39 1.57 -4.71 -24.33
N PRO A 40 1.39 -3.43 -24.70
CA PRO A 40 1.88 -2.32 -23.90
C PRO A 40 1.03 -2.08 -22.65
N PHE A 41 1.57 -1.30 -21.70
CA PHE A 41 0.83 -0.92 -20.50
C PHE A 41 -0.45 -0.16 -20.87
N GLY A 42 -1.53 -0.45 -20.15
CA GLY A 42 -2.86 0.13 -20.41
C GLY A 42 -3.57 -0.41 -21.65
N TYR A 43 -2.98 -1.33 -22.42
CA TYR A 43 -3.60 -1.90 -23.61
C TYR A 43 -4.80 -2.80 -23.29
N GLY A 44 -5.89 -2.61 -24.03
CA GLY A 44 -7.06 -3.48 -24.06
C GLY A 44 -7.81 -3.32 -25.38
N ARG A 45 -8.60 -4.33 -25.75
CA ARG A 45 -9.50 -4.25 -26.91
C ARG A 45 -10.96 -4.26 -26.45
N SER A 46 -11.83 -3.82 -27.34
CA SER A 46 -13.28 -3.90 -27.20
C SER A 46 -13.87 -4.64 -28.41
N TYR A 47 -15.17 -4.96 -28.33
CA TYR A 47 -15.94 -5.47 -29.47
C TYR A 47 -16.49 -4.34 -30.36
N THR A 48 -16.23 -3.08 -29.99
CA THR A 48 -16.47 -1.88 -30.80
C THR A 48 -15.18 -1.07 -30.89
N ASP A 49 -15.16 -0.07 -31.77
CA ASP A 49 -14.04 0.85 -31.93
C ASP A 49 -14.35 2.20 -31.26
N PHE A 50 -13.30 2.89 -30.82
CA PHE A 50 -13.40 4.22 -30.20
C PHE A 50 -12.40 5.19 -30.82
N SER A 51 -12.81 6.46 -30.90
CA SER A 51 -11.87 7.58 -31.02
C SER A 51 -11.66 8.21 -29.63
N VAL A 52 -10.43 8.68 -29.38
CA VAL A 52 -10.06 9.44 -28.18
C VAL A 52 -9.34 10.69 -28.64
N GLU A 53 -9.95 11.85 -28.41
CA GLU A 53 -9.43 13.14 -28.87
C GLU A 53 -9.30 14.10 -27.68
N ALA A 54 -8.12 14.69 -27.50
CA ALA A 54 -7.93 15.75 -26.51
C ALA A 54 -8.59 17.04 -27.02
N GLU A 55 -9.60 17.55 -26.32
CA GLU A 55 -10.28 18.79 -26.69
C GLU A 55 -9.55 20.01 -26.11
N THR A 56 -9.23 19.96 -24.82
CA THR A 56 -8.61 21.08 -24.11
C THR A 56 -7.59 20.60 -23.09
N VAL A 57 -6.52 21.39 -22.95
CA VAL A 57 -5.60 21.30 -21.82
C VAL A 57 -5.50 22.70 -21.23
N SER A 58 -5.72 22.82 -19.93
CA SER A 58 -5.66 24.08 -19.19
C SER A 58 -4.92 23.89 -17.87
N THR A 59 -4.41 24.98 -17.31
CA THR A 59 -3.71 24.97 -16.01
C THR A 59 -4.32 25.98 -15.05
N ASP A 60 -4.39 25.63 -13.77
CA ASP A 60 -4.60 26.53 -12.65
C ASP A 60 -3.40 26.40 -11.69
N GLY A 61 -2.47 27.35 -11.75
CA GLY A 61 -1.15 27.20 -11.16
C GLY A 61 -0.44 25.95 -11.69
N THR A 62 -0.12 25.00 -10.80
CA THR A 62 0.52 23.73 -11.13
C THR A 62 -0.46 22.62 -11.51
N VAL A 63 -1.76 22.85 -11.32
CA VAL A 63 -2.80 21.85 -11.57
C VAL A 63 -3.18 21.87 -13.05
N VAL A 64 -2.88 20.78 -13.75
CA VAL A 64 -3.21 20.56 -15.16
C VAL A 64 -4.54 19.82 -15.24
N THR A 65 -5.43 20.31 -16.10
CA THR A 65 -6.72 19.68 -16.41
C THR A 65 -6.79 19.40 -17.91
N VAL A 66 -7.02 18.13 -18.24
CA VAL A 66 -7.19 17.63 -19.61
C VAL A 66 -8.64 17.22 -19.80
N THR A 67 -9.28 17.72 -20.84
CA THR A 67 -10.60 17.25 -21.28
C THR A 67 -10.42 16.48 -22.58
N ALA A 68 -10.86 15.23 -22.60
CA ALA A 68 -10.84 14.38 -23.78
C ALA A 68 -12.27 13.95 -24.13
N THR A 69 -12.60 13.99 -25.42
CA THR A 69 -13.84 13.41 -25.96
C THR A 69 -13.57 12.01 -26.44
N VAL A 70 -14.43 11.09 -26.04
CA VAL A 70 -14.37 9.69 -26.41
C VAL A 70 -15.65 9.33 -27.13
N GLU A 71 -15.57 8.92 -28.39
CA GLU A 71 -16.73 8.50 -29.18
C GLU A 71 -16.66 7.00 -29.44
N ASN A 72 -17.78 6.29 -29.25
CA ASN A 72 -17.93 4.94 -29.78
C ASN A 72 -18.22 5.03 -31.29
N THR A 73 -17.21 4.75 -32.11
CA THR A 73 -17.28 4.91 -33.57
C THR A 73 -17.80 3.66 -34.29
N GLY A 74 -18.00 2.55 -33.57
CA GLY A 74 -18.54 1.31 -34.15
C GLY A 74 -20.06 1.32 -34.27
N ASP A 75 -20.58 0.50 -35.20
CA ASP A 75 -22.00 0.56 -35.61
C ASP A 75 -22.95 -0.34 -34.79
N LYS A 76 -22.41 -1.27 -33.97
CA LYS A 76 -23.20 -2.40 -33.44
C LYS A 76 -23.22 -2.54 -31.93
N TYR A 77 -22.07 -2.43 -31.27
CA TYR A 77 -21.95 -2.81 -29.87
C TYR A 77 -21.76 -1.59 -28.98
N ASN A 78 -22.45 -1.61 -27.84
CA ASN A 78 -22.14 -0.68 -26.76
C ASN A 78 -20.79 -1.04 -26.14
N GLY A 79 -20.08 -0.07 -25.59
CA GLY A 79 -18.82 -0.32 -24.89
C GLY A 79 -18.39 0.81 -23.97
N LYS A 80 -17.27 0.58 -23.28
CA LYS A 80 -16.58 1.60 -22.48
C LYS A 80 -15.13 1.66 -22.94
N GLU A 81 -14.54 2.85 -22.87
CA GLU A 81 -13.12 3.06 -23.17
C GLU A 81 -12.43 3.79 -22.02
N VAL A 82 -11.11 3.60 -21.91
CA VAL A 82 -10.26 4.22 -20.90
C VAL A 82 -9.41 5.29 -21.56
N VAL A 83 -9.58 6.54 -21.12
CA VAL A 83 -8.65 7.62 -21.42
C VAL A 83 -7.49 7.56 -20.44
N GLN A 84 -6.28 7.63 -20.97
CA GLN A 84 -5.04 7.66 -20.19
C GLN A 84 -4.27 8.92 -20.57
N VAL A 85 -3.88 9.68 -19.55
CA VAL A 85 -3.05 10.89 -19.69
C VAL A 85 -1.67 10.58 -19.15
N TYR A 86 -0.65 10.87 -19.94
CA TYR A 86 0.75 10.69 -19.58
C TYR A 86 1.50 12.02 -19.63
N LEU A 87 2.57 12.11 -18.85
CA LEU A 87 3.49 13.25 -18.87
C LEU A 87 4.89 12.78 -19.27
N SER A 88 5.44 13.36 -20.33
CA SER A 88 6.87 13.26 -20.63
C SER A 88 7.60 14.43 -20.00
N SER A 89 8.48 14.15 -19.03
CA SER A 89 9.32 15.16 -18.39
C SER A 89 10.53 15.50 -19.28
N PRO A 90 11.07 16.74 -19.19
CA PRO A 90 12.31 17.07 -19.88
C PRO A 90 13.47 16.22 -19.34
N GLN A 91 14.38 15.83 -20.23
CA GLN A 91 15.66 15.25 -19.81
C GLN A 91 16.56 16.38 -19.30
N GLY A 92 17.08 16.24 -18.08
CA GLY A 92 17.90 17.25 -17.42
C GLY A 92 19.11 16.64 -16.71
N LYS A 93 19.40 17.11 -15.50
CA LYS A 93 20.38 16.49 -14.59
C LYS A 93 19.96 15.07 -14.25
N LEU A 94 18.67 14.87 -13.97
CA LEU A 94 18.13 13.56 -13.61
C LEU A 94 17.56 12.90 -14.87
N ASN A 95 17.99 11.67 -15.15
CA ASN A 95 17.40 10.90 -16.24
C ASN A 95 15.91 10.63 -15.95
N LYS A 96 15.06 10.78 -16.95
CA LYS A 96 13.62 10.54 -16.86
C LYS A 96 13.19 9.41 -17.77
N GLU A 97 12.14 8.71 -17.39
CA GLU A 97 11.39 7.87 -18.31
C GLU A 97 10.80 8.67 -19.48
N TYR A 98 10.50 7.99 -20.59
CA TYR A 98 9.86 8.59 -21.76
C TYR A 98 8.53 9.24 -21.40
N GLN A 99 7.73 8.59 -20.56
CA GLN A 99 6.48 9.12 -20.04
C GLN A 99 6.10 8.40 -18.74
N SER A 100 5.35 9.09 -17.88
CA SER A 100 4.70 8.51 -16.69
C SER A 100 3.19 8.75 -16.75
N LEU A 101 2.39 7.76 -16.33
CA LEU A 101 0.94 7.89 -16.20
C LEU A 101 0.59 8.99 -15.19
N ALA A 102 -0.22 9.94 -15.62
CA ALA A 102 -0.63 11.10 -14.83
C ALA A 102 -2.07 11.08 -14.37
N GLY A 103 -2.92 10.39 -15.12
CA GLY A 103 -4.31 10.22 -14.77
C GLY A 103 -4.98 9.29 -15.75
N PHE A 104 -6.12 8.76 -15.35
CA PHE A 104 -6.97 7.96 -16.21
C PHE A 104 -8.44 8.21 -15.87
N GLY A 105 -9.32 7.95 -16.82
CA GLY A 105 -10.75 8.00 -16.63
C GLY A 105 -11.42 6.99 -17.56
N LYS A 106 -12.53 6.42 -17.12
CA LYS A 106 -13.28 5.42 -17.90
C LYS A 106 -14.66 5.97 -18.23
N THR A 107 -15.08 5.83 -19.47
CA THR A 107 -16.37 6.34 -19.93
C THR A 107 -17.55 5.65 -19.24
N ALA A 108 -18.71 6.30 -19.29
CA ALA A 108 -19.97 5.60 -19.19
C ALA A 108 -20.12 4.54 -20.31
N LEU A 109 -21.18 3.73 -20.24
CA LEU A 109 -21.50 2.80 -21.33
C LEU A 109 -22.01 3.60 -22.53
N LEU A 110 -21.25 3.62 -23.63
CA LEU A 110 -21.57 4.37 -24.84
C LEU A 110 -22.23 3.46 -25.88
N ALA A 111 -23.36 3.91 -26.40
CA ALA A 111 -23.98 3.34 -27.59
C ALA A 111 -23.21 3.74 -28.86
N PRO A 112 -23.38 3.03 -29.99
CA PRO A 112 -22.87 3.45 -31.29
C PRO A 112 -23.12 4.94 -31.58
N HIS A 113 -22.08 5.64 -32.03
CA HIS A 113 -22.08 7.07 -32.39
C HIS A 113 -22.51 8.01 -31.26
N THR A 114 -22.26 7.60 -30.02
CA THR A 114 -22.40 8.47 -28.84
C THR A 114 -21.03 8.75 -28.24
N ALA A 115 -20.90 9.94 -27.66
CA ALA A 115 -19.65 10.41 -27.09
C ALA A 115 -19.80 10.75 -25.60
N ASP A 116 -18.70 10.59 -24.87
CA ASP A 116 -18.52 11.03 -23.49
C ASP A 116 -17.40 12.05 -23.42
N LYS A 117 -17.44 12.92 -22.40
CA LYS A 117 -16.34 13.85 -22.10
C LYS A 117 -15.72 13.48 -20.77
N ILE A 118 -14.45 13.13 -20.81
CA ILE A 118 -13.68 12.72 -19.64
C ILE A 118 -12.71 13.84 -19.27
N GLN A 119 -12.84 14.31 -18.03
CA GLN A 119 -11.94 15.30 -17.45
C GLN A 119 -10.97 14.61 -16.50
N ILE A 120 -9.67 14.83 -16.70
CA ILE A 120 -8.60 14.26 -15.91
C ILE A 120 -7.73 15.41 -15.40
N THR A 121 -7.55 15.45 -14.08
CA THR A 121 -6.78 16.51 -13.41
C THR A 121 -5.61 15.91 -12.64
N PHE A 122 -4.44 16.54 -12.77
CA PHE A 122 -3.24 16.17 -12.04
C PHE A 122 -2.38 17.39 -11.72
N ASP A 123 -1.63 17.34 -10.63
CA ASP A 123 -0.67 18.38 -10.27
C ASP A 123 0.70 18.04 -10.86
N ILE A 124 1.27 18.93 -11.68
CA ILE A 124 2.58 18.70 -12.30
C ILE A 124 3.71 18.61 -11.25
N ALA A 125 3.54 19.23 -10.07
CA ALA A 125 4.52 19.12 -8.99
C ALA A 125 4.69 17.67 -8.49
N LYS A 126 3.68 16.80 -8.69
CA LYS A 126 3.74 15.36 -8.39
C LYS A 126 4.69 14.57 -9.31
N PHE A 127 5.25 15.20 -10.35
CA PHE A 127 6.22 14.63 -11.30
C PHE A 127 7.66 15.11 -11.09
N ALA A 128 7.89 15.83 -9.99
CA ALA A 128 9.25 16.09 -9.54
C ALA A 128 10.01 14.77 -9.32
N SER A 129 11.28 14.73 -9.67
CA SER A 129 12.14 13.59 -9.37
C SER A 129 13.01 13.85 -8.16
N TYR A 130 13.32 12.79 -7.45
CA TYR A 130 14.13 12.84 -6.26
C TYR A 130 15.62 12.89 -6.62
N ASP A 131 16.29 13.94 -6.16
CA ASP A 131 17.74 14.11 -6.23
C ASP A 131 18.38 13.67 -4.91
N GLU A 132 19.09 12.55 -4.96
CA GLU A 132 19.77 11.94 -3.81
C GLU A 132 20.90 12.83 -3.28
N GLU A 133 21.50 13.68 -4.11
CA GLU A 133 22.61 14.56 -3.72
C GLU A 133 22.14 15.69 -2.80
N THR A 134 20.95 16.23 -3.05
CA THR A 134 20.36 17.36 -2.31
C THR A 134 19.23 16.95 -1.38
N ALA A 135 18.88 15.65 -1.36
CA ALA A 135 17.75 15.10 -0.64
C ALA A 135 16.45 15.87 -0.93
N SER A 136 16.13 16.11 -2.20
CA SER A 136 14.98 16.94 -2.58
C SER A 136 14.24 16.44 -3.80
N TYR A 137 12.92 16.68 -3.84
CA TYR A 137 12.16 16.53 -5.08
C TYR A 137 12.28 17.81 -5.90
N MET A 138 12.75 17.67 -7.14
CA MET A 138 12.95 18.78 -8.07
C MET A 138 12.13 18.59 -9.35
N LEU A 139 11.49 19.67 -9.75
CA LEU A 139 10.84 19.80 -11.05
C LEU A 139 11.79 20.60 -11.96
N GLU A 140 12.50 19.91 -12.85
CA GLU A 140 13.52 20.53 -13.70
C GLU A 140 12.90 21.47 -14.72
N LYS A 141 13.55 22.60 -14.97
CA LYS A 141 13.19 23.53 -16.04
C LYS A 141 13.04 22.79 -17.37
N GLY A 142 12.01 23.13 -18.15
CA GLY A 142 11.91 22.65 -19.51
C GLY A 142 10.48 22.44 -19.98
N GLU A 143 10.36 21.65 -21.04
CA GLU A 143 9.11 21.32 -21.69
C GLU A 143 8.59 19.97 -21.19
N TYR A 144 7.41 19.99 -20.59
CA TYR A 144 6.67 18.82 -20.16
C TYR A 144 5.55 18.55 -21.14
N ILE A 145 5.57 17.40 -21.80
CA ILE A 145 4.61 17.07 -22.85
C ILE A 145 3.46 16.28 -22.24
N VAL A 146 2.26 16.86 -22.27
CA VAL A 146 1.01 16.18 -21.89
C VAL A 146 0.58 15.32 -23.07
N ARG A 147 0.39 14.03 -22.86
CA ARG A 147 0.00 13.06 -23.89
C ARG A 147 -1.32 12.40 -23.53
N VAL A 148 -2.18 12.19 -24.52
CA VAL A 148 -3.50 11.58 -24.32
C VAL A 148 -3.64 10.38 -25.24
N GLY A 149 -4.25 9.31 -24.74
CA GLY A 149 -4.48 8.09 -25.51
C GLY A 149 -5.18 7.00 -24.70
N ASN A 150 -5.04 5.75 -25.15
CA ASN A 150 -5.66 4.57 -24.49
C ASN A 150 -4.67 3.43 -24.18
N SER A 151 -3.37 3.63 -24.40
CA SER A 151 -2.30 2.74 -23.92
C SER A 151 -0.96 3.49 -23.99
N SER A 152 0.09 3.00 -23.32
CA SER A 152 1.41 3.66 -23.34
C SER A 152 2.04 3.73 -24.74
N ARG A 153 1.61 2.90 -25.71
CA ARG A 153 2.05 2.98 -27.12
C ARG A 153 1.10 3.74 -28.04
N ASN A 154 -0.13 4.02 -27.60
CA ASN A 154 -1.10 4.74 -28.40
C ASN A 154 -1.47 6.04 -27.69
N THR A 155 -0.53 6.99 -27.67
CA THR A 155 -0.71 8.34 -27.13
C THR A 155 -0.22 9.40 -28.12
N GLN A 156 -0.87 10.56 -28.09
CA GLN A 156 -0.48 11.72 -28.89
C GLN A 156 -0.23 12.93 -27.98
N PRO A 157 0.76 13.79 -28.29
CA PRO A 157 0.91 15.07 -27.61
C PRO A 157 -0.37 15.91 -27.71
N ALA A 158 -0.86 16.42 -26.58
CA ALA A 158 -2.04 17.27 -26.48
C ALA A 158 -1.70 18.71 -26.08
N ALA A 159 -0.61 18.91 -25.33
CA ALA A 159 -0.09 20.23 -24.95
C ALA A 159 1.36 20.13 -24.50
N VAL A 160 2.04 21.27 -24.46
CA VAL A 160 3.34 21.44 -23.80
C VAL A 160 3.17 22.41 -22.63
N ILE A 161 3.52 21.95 -21.43
CA ILE A 161 3.68 22.80 -20.26
C ILE A 161 5.13 23.24 -20.18
N VAL A 162 5.37 24.55 -20.16
CA VAL A 162 6.72 25.13 -20.11
C VAL A 162 6.96 25.68 -18.71
N LEU A 163 7.91 25.07 -18.01
CA LEU A 163 8.38 25.57 -16.72
C LEU A 163 9.57 26.51 -16.95
N ASP A 164 9.47 27.73 -16.45
CA ASP A 164 10.44 28.82 -16.68
C ASP A 164 11.82 28.55 -16.02
N GLU A 165 11.82 27.96 -14.82
CA GLU A 165 13.00 27.68 -13.98
C GLU A 165 12.86 26.35 -13.21
N THR A 166 13.97 25.75 -12.80
CA THR A 166 13.92 24.55 -11.95
C THR A 166 13.36 24.91 -10.58
N ALA A 167 12.35 24.18 -10.12
CA ALA A 167 11.72 24.38 -8.82
C ALA A 167 12.04 23.22 -7.86
N VAL A 168 12.27 23.55 -6.59
CA VAL A 168 12.34 22.57 -5.51
C VAL A 168 10.93 22.41 -4.93
N VAL A 169 10.35 21.23 -5.11
CA VAL A 169 9.00 20.90 -4.61
C VAL A 169 9.06 20.59 -3.12
N SER A 170 10.06 19.81 -2.70
CA SER A 170 10.25 19.52 -1.28
C SER A 170 11.68 19.16 -0.92
N VAL A 171 12.05 19.45 0.33
CA VAL A 171 13.37 19.18 0.92
C VAL A 171 13.22 18.15 2.04
N HIS A 172 14.11 17.17 2.05
CA HIS A 172 14.08 15.96 2.87
C HIS A 172 15.43 15.69 3.55
N GLU A 173 15.46 14.63 4.35
CA GLU A 173 16.69 13.90 4.68
C GLU A 173 16.73 12.62 3.84
N ASN A 174 17.93 12.20 3.46
CA ASN A 174 18.11 10.90 2.79
C ASN A 174 17.71 9.75 3.73
N ILE A 175 17.11 8.71 3.15
CA ILE A 175 16.58 7.54 3.85
C ILE A 175 17.15 6.24 3.29
N CYS A 176 17.17 5.20 4.13
CA CYS A 176 17.51 3.83 3.75
C CYS A 176 18.81 3.76 2.93
N PRO A 177 19.95 4.27 3.43
CA PRO A 177 21.17 4.36 2.64
C PRO A 177 21.62 2.98 2.15
N VAL A 178 22.02 2.91 0.88
CA VAL A 178 22.50 1.67 0.26
C VAL A 178 23.78 1.21 0.96
N HIS A 179 23.83 -0.05 1.38
CA HIS A 179 25.01 -0.61 2.07
C HIS A 179 26.16 -0.98 1.13
N LYS A 180 25.85 -1.20 -0.16
CA LYS A 180 26.82 -1.52 -1.20
C LYS A 180 26.36 -0.94 -2.53
N GLU A 181 27.19 -0.05 -3.08
CA GLU A 181 26.99 0.53 -4.41
C GLU A 181 26.80 -0.55 -5.48
N PHE A 182 25.92 -0.28 -6.42
CA PHE A 182 25.63 -1.14 -7.57
C PHE A 182 25.33 -0.28 -8.81
N GLU A 183 25.60 -0.85 -9.98
CA GLU A 183 25.39 -0.14 -11.25
C GLU A 183 23.90 0.03 -11.53
N LYS A 184 23.47 1.25 -11.85
CA LYS A 184 22.09 1.57 -12.21
C LYS A 184 21.98 1.69 -13.72
N LEU A 185 20.82 1.33 -14.26
CA LEU A 185 20.44 1.70 -15.61
C LEU A 185 20.27 3.22 -15.65
N THR A 186 21.05 3.92 -16.48
CA THR A 186 21.13 5.38 -16.44
C THR A 186 20.42 6.04 -17.62
N GLU A 187 20.97 6.00 -18.83
CA GLU A 187 20.49 6.85 -19.92
C GLU A 187 19.41 6.15 -20.79
N PRO A 188 18.23 6.75 -20.96
CA PRO A 188 17.20 6.21 -21.85
C PRO A 188 17.64 6.29 -23.31
N ALA A 189 17.42 5.22 -24.08
CA ALA A 189 17.75 5.18 -25.51
C ALA A 189 16.77 6.01 -26.37
N VAL A 190 15.57 6.25 -25.87
CA VAL A 190 14.50 7.02 -26.52
C VAL A 190 14.18 8.23 -25.66
N LYS A 191 14.39 9.42 -26.22
CA LYS A 191 14.01 10.69 -25.61
C LYS A 191 12.65 11.12 -26.16
N PRO A 192 11.79 11.78 -25.34
CA PRO A 192 10.54 12.36 -25.86
C PRO A 192 10.84 13.24 -27.06
N LEU A 193 10.14 13.00 -28.17
CA LEU A 193 10.25 13.85 -29.35
C LEU A 193 9.73 15.26 -29.00
N PRO A 194 10.33 16.33 -29.55
CA PRO A 194 9.74 17.66 -29.47
C PRO A 194 8.27 17.58 -29.91
N ALA A 195 7.36 18.18 -29.16
CA ALA A 195 5.97 18.22 -29.57
C ALA A 195 5.83 19.05 -30.86
N ASP A 196 4.85 18.70 -31.69
CA ASP A 196 4.49 19.46 -32.89
C ASP A 196 4.26 20.95 -32.55
N GLU A 197 4.68 21.88 -33.40
CA GLU A 197 4.46 23.33 -33.19
C GLU A 197 2.96 23.70 -33.09
N THR A 198 2.07 22.80 -33.52
CA THR A 198 0.62 23.00 -33.49
C THR A 198 -0.06 22.74 -32.15
N VAL A 199 0.59 22.05 -31.19
CA VAL A 199 -0.04 21.83 -29.87
C VAL A 199 0.06 23.07 -28.98
N PRO A 200 -0.95 23.36 -28.13
CA PRO A 200 -0.92 24.51 -27.23
C PRO A 200 0.27 24.46 -26.27
N ARG A 201 0.89 25.62 -26.06
CA ARG A 201 2.01 25.81 -25.13
C ARG A 201 1.56 26.69 -23.97
N ILE A 202 1.66 26.17 -22.75
CA ILE A 202 1.14 26.82 -21.54
C ILE A 202 2.31 27.03 -20.58
N ASN A 203 2.56 28.26 -20.16
CA ASN A 203 3.64 28.57 -19.24
C ASN A 203 3.16 28.43 -17.79
N ILE A 204 3.97 27.79 -16.95
CA ILE A 204 3.81 27.77 -15.49
C ILE A 204 5.07 28.39 -14.88
N SER A 205 4.92 29.21 -13.83
CA SER A 205 6.07 29.76 -13.14
C SER A 205 6.51 28.86 -11.99
N ALA A 206 7.82 28.65 -11.88
CA ALA A 206 8.44 28.01 -10.72
C ALA A 206 8.06 28.69 -9.39
N LYS A 207 7.70 29.98 -9.43
CA LYS A 207 7.23 30.75 -8.26
C LYS A 207 5.86 30.29 -7.73
N ASP A 208 5.07 29.62 -8.56
CA ASP A 208 3.77 29.07 -8.17
C ASP A 208 3.92 27.73 -7.42
N ILE A 209 5.13 27.15 -7.44
CA ILE A 209 5.45 25.90 -6.73
C ILE A 209 5.93 26.25 -5.32
N LYS A 210 5.10 25.92 -4.33
CA LYS A 210 5.46 26.07 -2.92
C LYS A 210 6.39 24.94 -2.49
N THR A 211 7.62 25.28 -2.08
CA THR A 211 8.53 24.32 -1.45
C THR A 211 8.05 23.90 -0.07
N VAL A 212 7.99 22.59 0.18
CA VAL A 212 7.75 22.01 1.50
C VAL A 212 9.05 21.49 2.09
N THR A 213 9.44 21.95 3.27
CA THR A 213 10.61 21.42 3.99
C THR A 213 10.14 20.51 5.11
N TYR A 214 10.58 19.26 5.08
CA TYR A 214 10.27 18.28 6.12
C TYR A 214 11.31 18.33 7.23
N THR A 215 10.83 18.24 8.48
CA THR A 215 11.67 18.08 9.67
C THR A 215 11.44 16.71 10.27
N TYR A 216 12.50 16.12 10.81
CA TYR A 216 12.50 14.74 11.30
C TYR A 216 12.66 14.76 12.80
N GLU A 217 11.56 14.49 13.47
CA GLU A 217 11.49 14.44 14.93
C GLU A 217 10.88 13.11 15.34
N THR A 218 11.30 12.62 16.51
CA THR A 218 10.58 11.52 17.16
C THR A 218 9.17 12.01 17.50
N PRO A 219 8.10 11.38 16.97
CA PRO A 219 6.75 11.85 17.22
C PRO A 219 6.45 11.85 18.72
N ALA A 220 5.64 12.81 19.17
CA ALA A 220 5.12 12.81 20.53
C ALA A 220 4.38 11.50 20.83
N VAL A 221 4.32 11.13 22.11
CA VAL A 221 3.66 9.89 22.53
C VAL A 221 2.18 9.89 22.13
N CYS A 222 1.45 10.97 22.44
CA CYS A 222 0.04 11.11 22.12
C CYS A 222 -0.43 12.54 22.37
N ASP A 223 -1.32 13.04 21.52
CA ASP A 223 -2.02 14.32 21.71
C ASP A 223 -3.51 14.13 22.08
N ASP A 224 -4.02 12.88 22.12
CA ASP A 224 -5.39 12.53 22.53
C ASP A 224 -5.44 12.32 24.06
N GLU A 225 -6.23 13.14 24.75
CA GLU A 225 -6.39 13.12 26.22
C GLU A 225 -6.92 11.77 26.73
N ARG A 226 -7.88 11.14 26.04
CA ARG A 226 -8.44 9.84 26.46
C ARG A 226 -7.38 8.75 26.43
N VAL A 227 -6.55 8.79 25.39
CA VAL A 227 -5.44 7.84 25.24
C VAL A 227 -4.40 8.10 26.32
N ALA A 228 -4.02 9.37 26.56
CA ALA A 228 -3.08 9.76 27.60
C ALA A 228 -3.54 9.26 28.99
N GLU A 229 -4.78 9.55 29.38
CA GLU A 229 -5.37 9.09 30.65
C GLU A 229 -5.39 7.57 30.80
N PHE A 230 -5.56 6.84 29.70
CA PHE A 230 -5.54 5.38 29.71
C PHE A 230 -4.11 4.85 29.90
N ILE A 231 -3.14 5.33 29.11
CA ILE A 231 -1.76 4.82 29.13
C ILE A 231 -0.98 5.26 30.37
N GLU A 232 -1.33 6.36 31.03
CA GLU A 232 -0.72 6.80 32.29
C GLU A 232 -0.91 5.77 33.42
N LYS A 233 -1.99 4.99 33.36
CA LYS A 233 -2.32 3.96 34.35
C LYS A 233 -1.59 2.63 34.10
N LEU A 234 -0.85 2.51 33.01
CA LEU A 234 -0.22 1.27 32.58
C LEU A 234 1.26 1.22 32.96
N SER A 235 1.71 0.03 33.37
CA SER A 235 3.14 -0.28 33.40
C SER A 235 3.66 -0.51 31.97
N VAL A 236 4.98 -0.42 31.78
CA VAL A 236 5.59 -0.75 30.47
C VAL A 236 5.29 -2.20 30.07
N GLU A 237 5.24 -3.13 31.02
CA GLU A 237 4.87 -4.52 30.73
C GLU A 237 3.40 -4.70 30.34
N ASP A 238 2.49 -3.83 30.80
CA ASP A 238 1.11 -3.78 30.36
C ASP A 238 1.01 -3.22 28.94
N MET A 239 1.78 -2.18 28.62
CA MET A 239 1.89 -1.66 27.26
C MET A 239 2.42 -2.71 26.29
N MET A 240 3.42 -3.50 26.71
CA MET A 240 3.90 -4.67 25.94
C MET A 240 2.79 -5.69 25.66
N ASP A 241 1.84 -5.88 26.58
CA ASP A 241 0.70 -6.78 26.33
C ASP A 241 -0.29 -6.22 25.28
N ILE A 242 -0.30 -4.90 25.06
CA ILE A 242 -1.16 -4.23 24.07
C ILE A 242 -0.50 -4.25 22.69
N VAL A 243 0.79 -3.92 22.60
CA VAL A 243 1.53 -3.84 21.32
C VAL A 243 1.99 -5.20 20.78
N ILE A 244 1.76 -6.28 21.52
CA ILE A 244 2.06 -7.64 21.07
C ILE A 244 0.74 -8.39 20.90
N GLY A 245 0.46 -8.87 19.69
CA GLY A 245 -0.71 -9.69 19.44
C GLY A 245 -0.74 -10.94 20.33
N VAL A 246 -1.93 -11.53 20.51
CA VAL A 246 -2.09 -12.67 21.45
C VAL A 246 -1.62 -14.03 20.90
N GLY A 247 -1.10 -14.05 19.67
CA GLY A 247 -0.75 -15.25 18.92
C GLY A 247 -1.93 -15.80 18.11
N MET A 248 -1.63 -16.62 17.09
CA MET A 248 -2.65 -17.14 16.16
C MET A 248 -3.66 -18.07 16.85
N PHE A 249 -3.20 -18.87 17.82
CA PHE A 249 -4.00 -19.89 18.53
C PHE A 249 -4.08 -19.69 20.06
N GLY A 250 -3.67 -18.52 20.57
CA GLY A 250 -3.52 -18.28 22.01
C GLY A 250 -4.13 -16.98 22.52
N GLY A 251 -4.06 -16.83 23.85
CA GLY A 251 -4.42 -15.64 24.64
C GLY A 251 -5.89 -15.52 25.02
N GLU A 252 -6.15 -14.67 26.02
CA GLU A 252 -7.50 -14.30 26.42
C GLU A 252 -8.08 -13.36 25.36
N ARG A 253 -9.24 -13.73 24.83
CA ARG A 253 -10.02 -12.96 23.86
C ARG A 253 -11.47 -13.01 24.29
N ARG A 254 -12.07 -11.84 24.51
CA ARG A 254 -13.50 -11.76 24.86
C ARG A 254 -14.33 -11.63 23.60
N PHE A 255 -13.96 -10.71 22.72
CA PHE A 255 -14.47 -10.68 21.36
C PHE A 255 -13.58 -11.56 20.46
N ASN A 256 -14.16 -12.45 19.67
CA ASN A 256 -13.38 -13.30 18.77
C ASN A 256 -14.17 -13.59 17.50
N MET A 257 -13.58 -13.24 16.36
CA MET A 257 -14.09 -13.59 15.04
C MET A 257 -13.45 -14.92 14.58
N PRO A 258 -14.20 -16.02 14.43
CA PRO A 258 -13.62 -17.32 14.11
C PRO A 258 -12.97 -17.32 12.73
N GLY A 259 -11.67 -17.58 12.69
CA GLY A 259 -10.85 -17.52 11.47
C GLY A 259 -10.06 -16.23 11.30
N SER A 260 -10.25 -15.23 12.19
CA SER A 260 -9.31 -14.11 12.31
C SER A 260 -7.87 -14.63 12.50
N VAL A 261 -6.93 -13.98 11.82
CA VAL A 261 -5.52 -14.39 11.80
C VAL A 261 -4.70 -13.69 12.89
N GLY A 262 -5.24 -12.63 13.48
CA GLY A 262 -4.65 -11.89 14.58
C GLY A 262 -5.70 -11.23 15.45
N ASN A 263 -5.36 -11.00 16.72
CA ASN A 263 -6.19 -10.30 17.69
C ASN A 263 -5.29 -9.49 18.63
N THR A 264 -5.78 -8.35 19.09
CA THR A 264 -5.22 -7.67 20.27
C THR A 264 -5.69 -8.36 21.56
N THR A 265 -5.13 -7.96 22.69
CA THR A 265 -5.39 -8.60 23.99
C THR A 265 -6.73 -8.17 24.60
N SER A 266 -7.45 -9.09 25.26
CA SER A 266 -8.62 -8.73 26.09
C SER A 266 -8.29 -8.53 27.57
N LYS A 267 -7.00 -8.55 27.96
CA LYS A 267 -6.55 -8.36 29.35
C LYS A 267 -7.06 -7.04 29.97
N PHE A 268 -7.30 -6.03 29.12
CA PHE A 268 -7.69 -4.69 29.53
C PHE A 268 -9.19 -4.40 29.34
N TRP A 269 -10.00 -5.42 29.02
CA TRP A 269 -11.43 -5.25 28.78
C TRP A 269 -12.15 -4.61 29.96
N GLU A 270 -11.97 -5.14 31.16
CA GLU A 270 -12.56 -4.59 32.40
C GLU A 270 -11.95 -3.24 32.82
N LYS A 271 -10.90 -2.79 32.13
CA LYS A 271 -10.27 -1.47 32.32
C LYS A 271 -10.71 -0.46 31.24
N GLY A 272 -11.67 -0.82 30.39
CA GLY A 272 -12.24 0.05 29.38
C GLY A 272 -11.56 0.01 28.02
N LEU A 273 -10.75 -1.02 27.71
CA LEU A 273 -10.13 -1.19 26.39
C LEU A 273 -10.52 -2.53 25.76
N ALA A 274 -11.21 -2.46 24.63
CA ALA A 274 -11.66 -3.65 23.90
C ALA A 274 -10.49 -4.39 23.24
N ASN A 275 -10.73 -5.64 22.87
CA ASN A 275 -9.86 -6.34 21.93
C ASN A 275 -10.44 -6.29 20.53
N VAL A 276 -9.60 -6.14 19.51
CA VAL A 276 -9.98 -6.03 18.10
C VAL A 276 -9.40 -7.15 17.27
N THR A 277 -10.05 -7.44 16.14
CA THR A 277 -9.72 -8.56 15.27
C THR A 277 -9.04 -8.10 13.98
N LEU A 278 -8.15 -8.95 13.46
CA LEU A 278 -7.42 -8.74 12.21
C LEU A 278 -7.66 -9.90 11.26
N CYS A 279 -8.01 -9.59 10.01
CA CYS A 279 -8.50 -10.56 9.04
C CYS A 279 -7.87 -10.38 7.67
N ASP A 280 -7.39 -11.46 7.06
CA ASP A 280 -7.11 -11.49 5.62
C ASP A 280 -8.42 -11.42 4.81
N GLY A 281 -8.41 -11.22 3.51
CA GLY A 281 -7.29 -10.80 2.67
C GLY A 281 -7.75 -10.01 1.43
N PRO A 282 -6.85 -9.67 0.50
CA PRO A 282 -7.13 -8.75 -0.60
C PRO A 282 -8.29 -9.13 -1.54
N ALA A 283 -8.73 -10.39 -1.56
CA ALA A 283 -9.86 -10.88 -2.36
C ALA A 283 -11.17 -11.04 -1.57
N GLY A 284 -11.29 -10.38 -0.41
CA GLY A 284 -12.44 -10.47 0.50
C GLY A 284 -12.07 -11.05 1.87
N LEU A 285 -13.01 -11.02 2.81
CA LEU A 285 -12.75 -11.52 4.17
C LEU A 285 -12.47 -13.03 4.17
N ARG A 286 -11.38 -13.42 4.84
CA ARG A 286 -10.95 -14.79 5.04
C ARG A 286 -11.16 -15.16 6.50
N ILE A 287 -12.37 -15.62 6.78
CA ILE A 287 -12.77 -16.19 8.06
C ILE A 287 -13.09 -17.69 7.89
N SER A 288 -13.28 -18.39 9.00
CA SER A 288 -13.66 -19.81 8.97
C SER A 288 -15.06 -19.92 8.41
N LYS A 289 -15.30 -20.68 7.34
CA LYS A 289 -16.66 -20.82 6.73
C LYS A 289 -17.73 -21.29 7.73
N ARG A 290 -17.29 -22.05 8.73
CA ARG A 290 -18.13 -22.66 9.76
C ARG A 290 -17.52 -22.46 11.14
N ALA A 291 -18.38 -22.10 12.08
CA ALA A 291 -18.08 -22.10 13.50
C ALA A 291 -19.24 -22.77 14.25
N ALA A 292 -19.07 -23.03 15.54
CA ALA A 292 -20.15 -23.52 16.37
C ALA A 292 -20.24 -22.72 17.66
N ILE A 293 -21.47 -22.50 18.10
CA ILE A 293 -21.80 -21.89 19.39
C ILE A 293 -21.83 -23.02 20.41
N THR A 294 -20.85 -23.02 21.31
CA THR A 294 -20.77 -24.01 22.40
C THR A 294 -21.87 -23.75 23.42
N SER A 295 -22.17 -24.74 24.26
CA SER A 295 -23.23 -24.64 25.28
C SER A 295 -23.04 -23.50 26.29
N ASP A 296 -21.81 -23.00 26.45
CA ASP A 296 -21.46 -21.83 27.26
C ASP A 296 -21.48 -20.50 26.47
N GLY A 297 -22.01 -20.51 25.24
CA GLY A 297 -22.21 -19.33 24.40
C GLY A 297 -20.99 -18.87 23.61
N ARG A 298 -19.84 -19.56 23.71
CA ARG A 298 -18.62 -19.18 22.97
C ARG A 298 -18.71 -19.62 21.50
N ILE A 299 -18.15 -18.83 20.60
CA ILE A 299 -18.03 -19.18 19.19
C ILE A 299 -16.65 -19.78 18.93
N LYS A 300 -16.61 -21.03 18.46
CA LYS A 300 -15.37 -21.78 18.20
C LYS A 300 -15.35 -22.33 16.78
N ASN A 301 -14.17 -22.37 16.17
CA ASN A 301 -13.98 -23.00 14.86
C ASN A 301 -14.38 -24.47 14.91
N VAL A 302 -15.02 -24.95 13.84
CA VAL A 302 -15.28 -26.39 13.62
C VAL A 302 -14.18 -27.00 12.75
N ASP A 303 -13.67 -26.21 11.81
CA ASP A 303 -12.61 -26.61 10.89
C ASP A 303 -11.23 -26.18 11.40
N MET A 304 -10.20 -26.91 10.99
CA MET A 304 -8.83 -26.48 11.22
C MET A 304 -8.50 -25.27 10.34
N PRO A 305 -7.86 -24.22 10.90
CA PRO A 305 -7.60 -22.98 10.17
C PRO A 305 -6.52 -23.13 9.08
N PHE A 306 -5.70 -24.19 9.12
CA PHE A 306 -4.65 -24.46 8.13
C PHE A 306 -4.61 -25.95 7.77
N SER A 307 -4.36 -26.24 6.49
CA SER A 307 -4.20 -27.62 5.99
C SER A 307 -3.03 -28.34 6.67
N SER A 308 -1.97 -27.62 7.02
CA SER A 308 -0.83 -28.18 7.76
C SER A 308 -1.18 -28.68 9.16
N LEU A 309 -2.30 -28.23 9.75
CA LEU A 309 -2.79 -28.71 11.04
C LEU A 309 -3.72 -29.92 10.91
N GLU A 310 -4.11 -30.29 9.69
CA GLU A 310 -4.90 -31.49 9.45
C GLU A 310 -4.11 -32.77 9.71
N SER A 311 -2.79 -32.72 9.77
CA SER A 311 -1.96 -33.89 10.11
C SER A 311 -1.86 -34.17 11.62
N LEU A 312 -2.47 -33.33 12.47
CA LEU A 312 -2.41 -33.52 13.93
C LEU A 312 -3.17 -34.77 14.40
N PRO A 313 -2.75 -35.42 15.50
CA PRO A 313 -3.48 -36.54 16.08
C PRO A 313 -4.94 -36.17 16.42
N GLY A 314 -5.88 -37.09 16.18
CA GLY A 314 -7.32 -36.81 16.33
C GLY A 314 -7.75 -36.36 17.73
N PHE A 315 -7.07 -36.79 18.79
CA PHE A 315 -7.36 -36.32 20.15
C PHE A 315 -6.97 -34.84 20.33
N VAL A 316 -5.87 -34.38 19.71
CA VAL A 316 -5.45 -32.97 19.73
C VAL A 316 -6.46 -32.12 18.96
N LYS A 317 -6.92 -32.62 17.81
CA LYS A 317 -7.95 -31.93 17.01
C LYS A 317 -9.22 -31.66 17.81
N ARG A 318 -9.72 -32.65 18.57
CA ARG A 318 -10.93 -32.52 19.40
C ARG A 318 -10.85 -31.43 20.46
N PHE A 319 -9.65 -31.10 20.96
CA PHE A 319 -9.49 -29.99 21.91
C PHE A 319 -9.44 -28.62 21.19
N MET A 320 -9.00 -28.57 19.94
CA MET A 320 -8.79 -27.32 19.20
C MET A 320 -10.03 -26.79 18.50
N VAL A 321 -10.96 -27.66 18.09
CA VAL A 321 -12.21 -27.28 17.40
C VAL A 321 -13.46 -27.66 18.20
N ALA A 322 -14.62 -27.14 17.81
CA ALA A 322 -15.91 -27.56 18.35
C ALA A 322 -16.45 -28.82 17.64
N ASP A 323 -17.26 -29.60 18.35
CA ASP A 323 -17.98 -30.74 17.77
C ASP A 323 -19.29 -30.27 17.13
N GLU A 324 -19.39 -30.36 15.81
CA GLU A 324 -20.57 -29.92 15.05
C GLU A 324 -21.84 -30.72 15.37
N ASN A 325 -21.71 -31.94 15.90
CA ASN A 325 -22.88 -32.76 16.24
C ASN A 325 -23.47 -32.41 17.62
N LYS A 326 -22.76 -31.61 18.42
CA LYS A 326 -23.14 -31.27 19.80
C LYS A 326 -23.47 -29.79 20.01
N ASN A 327 -23.12 -28.94 19.05
CA ASN A 327 -23.18 -27.50 19.18
C ASN A 327 -24.01 -26.90 18.03
N THR A 328 -24.59 -25.72 18.26
CA THR A 328 -25.32 -25.00 17.21
C THR A 328 -24.34 -24.51 16.16
N LEU A 329 -24.48 -24.99 14.93
CA LEU A 329 -23.59 -24.62 13.83
C LEU A 329 -23.94 -23.23 13.28
N LEU A 330 -22.91 -22.42 13.08
CA LEU A 330 -22.97 -21.09 12.47
C LEU A 330 -22.23 -21.11 11.14
N TYR A 331 -22.92 -20.65 10.09
CA TYR A 331 -22.35 -20.46 8.76
C TYR A 331 -22.03 -18.99 8.54
N GLN A 332 -20.80 -18.71 8.12
CA GLN A 332 -20.29 -17.35 7.92
C GLN A 332 -19.47 -17.30 6.63
N TYR A 333 -20.14 -17.58 5.51
CA TYR A 333 -19.53 -17.43 4.20
C TYR A 333 -19.33 -15.95 3.88
N THR A 334 -18.25 -15.67 3.16
CA THR A 334 -17.87 -14.33 2.70
C THR A 334 -17.81 -14.31 1.19
N THR A 335 -17.87 -13.10 0.62
CA THR A 335 -17.77 -12.90 -0.81
C THR A 335 -16.31 -12.99 -1.26
N ALA A 336 -16.05 -13.82 -2.26
CA ALA A 336 -14.75 -13.89 -2.93
C ALA A 336 -14.74 -12.93 -4.13
N PHE A 337 -14.05 -11.81 -3.99
CA PHE A 337 -13.91 -10.80 -5.03
C PHE A 337 -12.79 -11.15 -6.04
N PRO A 338 -12.79 -10.53 -7.24
CA PRO A 338 -11.67 -10.63 -8.15
C PRO A 338 -10.35 -10.20 -7.48
N VAL A 339 -9.26 -10.83 -7.91
CA VAL A 339 -7.92 -10.50 -7.40
C VAL A 339 -7.50 -9.08 -7.83
N ALA A 340 -6.58 -8.46 -7.08
CA ALA A 340 -6.18 -7.06 -7.28
C ALA A 340 -5.70 -6.76 -8.70
N THR A 341 -4.99 -7.68 -9.37
CA THR A 341 -4.58 -7.49 -10.76
C THR A 341 -5.78 -7.34 -11.70
N ALA A 342 -6.83 -8.15 -11.51
CA ALA A 342 -8.06 -8.05 -12.30
C ALA A 342 -8.83 -6.76 -12.00
N LEU A 343 -8.82 -6.32 -10.73
CA LEU A 343 -9.38 -5.05 -10.32
C LEU A 343 -8.63 -3.85 -10.93
N ALA A 344 -7.30 -3.87 -10.97
CA ALA A 344 -6.50 -2.83 -11.62
C ALA A 344 -6.75 -2.73 -13.13
N GLN A 345 -6.94 -3.87 -13.80
CA GLN A 345 -7.29 -3.93 -15.22
C GLN A 345 -8.64 -3.26 -15.54
N THR A 346 -9.47 -2.94 -14.54
CA THR A 346 -10.67 -2.15 -14.76
C THR A 346 -10.37 -0.70 -15.11
N PHE A 347 -9.23 -0.13 -14.68
CA PHE A 347 -8.95 1.31 -14.76
C PHE A 347 -10.16 2.15 -14.27
N ASN A 348 -10.83 1.69 -13.22
CA ASN A 348 -12.04 2.31 -12.69
C ASN A 348 -12.00 2.28 -11.15
N THR A 349 -11.74 3.46 -10.57
CA THR A 349 -11.67 3.64 -9.11
C THR A 349 -13.04 3.51 -8.46
N ASP A 350 -14.11 3.89 -9.14
CA ASP A 350 -15.48 3.82 -8.60
C ASP A 350 -15.87 2.36 -8.28
N ILE A 351 -15.52 1.41 -9.17
CA ILE A 351 -15.72 -0.02 -8.92
C ILE A 351 -14.95 -0.49 -7.68
N LEU A 352 -13.77 0.07 -7.41
CA LEU A 352 -12.97 -0.32 -6.24
C LEU A 352 -13.51 0.28 -4.95
N GLU A 353 -14.07 1.49 -5.00
CA GLU A 353 -14.87 2.05 -3.91
C GLU A 353 -16.09 1.16 -3.63
N GLU A 354 -16.81 0.70 -4.66
CA GLU A 354 -17.94 -0.23 -4.50
C GLU A 354 -17.54 -1.59 -3.90
N VAL A 355 -16.44 -2.18 -4.38
CA VAL A 355 -15.89 -3.43 -3.83
C VAL A 355 -15.49 -3.22 -2.38
N GLY A 356 -14.81 -2.12 -2.06
CA GLY A 356 -14.45 -1.76 -0.69
C GLY A 356 -15.69 -1.63 0.21
N ALA A 357 -16.74 -0.96 -0.28
CA ALA A 357 -17.99 -0.80 0.44
C ALA A 357 -18.72 -2.13 0.70
N ALA A 358 -18.64 -3.08 -0.24
CA ALA A 358 -19.19 -4.42 -0.06
C ALA A 358 -18.40 -5.20 1.02
N ILE A 359 -17.07 -5.13 1.02
CA ILE A 359 -16.21 -5.75 2.04
C ILE A 359 -16.48 -5.13 3.42
N TYR A 360 -16.61 -3.80 3.50
CA TYR A 360 -16.94 -3.11 4.76
C TYR A 360 -18.25 -3.61 5.38
N LYS A 361 -19.27 -3.89 4.58
CA LYS A 361 -20.53 -4.47 5.10
C LYS A 361 -20.26 -5.81 5.79
N GLU A 362 -19.48 -6.69 5.18
CA GLU A 362 -19.11 -7.95 5.83
C GLU A 362 -18.23 -7.72 7.08
N MET A 363 -17.34 -6.71 7.06
CA MET A 363 -16.54 -6.36 8.22
C MET A 363 -17.41 -5.95 9.41
N LYS A 364 -18.45 -5.15 9.15
CA LYS A 364 -19.42 -4.71 10.16
C LYS A 364 -20.22 -5.88 10.73
N GLU A 365 -20.74 -6.75 9.87
CA GLU A 365 -21.55 -7.90 10.31
C GLU A 365 -20.74 -8.93 11.12
N TYR A 366 -19.48 -9.16 10.76
CA TYR A 366 -18.62 -10.15 11.44
C TYR A 366 -17.73 -9.55 12.55
N GLY A 367 -17.70 -8.22 12.69
CA GLY A 367 -16.85 -7.50 13.63
C GLY A 367 -15.35 -7.58 13.32
N ALA A 368 -15.00 -7.55 12.03
CA ALA A 368 -13.62 -7.38 11.58
C ALA A 368 -13.21 -5.91 11.68
N VAL A 369 -12.19 -5.59 12.50
CA VAL A 369 -11.74 -4.20 12.66
C VAL A 369 -10.65 -3.85 11.66
N TYR A 370 -9.63 -4.70 11.53
CA TYR A 370 -8.60 -4.53 10.50
C TYR A 370 -8.77 -5.55 9.38
N TRP A 371 -8.94 -5.04 8.17
CA TRP A 371 -8.78 -5.82 6.95
C TRP A 371 -7.33 -5.74 6.48
N LEU A 372 -6.67 -6.89 6.36
CA LEU A 372 -5.25 -6.99 6.01
C LEU A 372 -5.05 -6.86 4.50
N ALA A 373 -5.46 -5.72 3.96
CA ALA A 373 -5.45 -5.36 2.56
C ALA A 373 -5.80 -3.86 2.44
N PRO A 374 -5.62 -3.23 1.26
CA PRO A 374 -5.11 -3.81 0.01
C PRO A 374 -3.61 -4.13 0.05
N ALA A 375 -3.21 -5.08 -0.80
CA ALA A 375 -1.80 -5.32 -1.07
C ALA A 375 -1.40 -4.61 -2.37
N LEU A 376 -0.28 -3.85 -2.36
CA LEU A 376 0.06 -2.92 -3.44
C LEU A 376 1.56 -2.86 -3.78
N ASN A 377 2.32 -3.92 -3.50
CA ASN A 377 3.71 -3.99 -3.96
C ASN A 377 3.78 -3.94 -5.49
N ILE A 378 4.74 -3.21 -6.03
CA ILE A 378 4.94 -3.06 -7.49
C ILE A 378 5.19 -4.42 -8.16
N HIS A 379 4.59 -4.62 -9.33
CA HIS A 379 4.93 -5.73 -10.23
C HIS A 379 6.30 -5.52 -10.88
N ARG A 380 7.38 -5.59 -10.09
CA ARG A 380 8.76 -5.43 -10.58
C ARG A 380 9.12 -6.48 -11.63
N ASN A 381 8.72 -7.73 -11.37
CA ASN A 381 8.99 -8.86 -12.25
C ASN A 381 7.73 -9.77 -12.32
N PRO A 382 7.34 -10.26 -13.51
CA PRO A 382 6.16 -11.12 -13.69
C PRO A 382 6.26 -12.45 -12.94
N LEU A 383 7.46 -12.90 -12.56
CA LEU A 383 7.69 -14.16 -11.85
C LEU A 383 7.43 -14.08 -10.34
N CYS A 384 7.14 -12.89 -9.78
CA CYS A 384 6.75 -12.78 -8.38
C CYS A 384 5.42 -13.52 -8.13
N GLY A 385 5.45 -14.52 -7.24
CA GLY A 385 4.31 -15.41 -6.97
C GLY A 385 3.08 -14.74 -6.35
N ARG A 386 3.18 -13.48 -5.92
CA ARG A 386 2.08 -12.70 -5.33
C ARG A 386 1.60 -11.54 -6.19
N ASN A 387 2.07 -11.43 -7.44
CA ASN A 387 1.56 -10.39 -8.35
C ASN A 387 0.02 -10.42 -8.45
N PHE A 388 -0.62 -11.59 -8.40
CA PHE A 388 -2.09 -11.69 -8.50
C PHE A 388 -2.84 -10.80 -7.48
N GLU A 389 -2.31 -10.64 -6.27
CA GLU A 389 -2.93 -9.83 -5.20
C GLU A 389 -2.37 -8.40 -5.11
N TYR A 390 -1.50 -8.01 -6.04
CA TYR A 390 -1.06 -6.63 -6.22
C TYR A 390 -1.67 -6.02 -7.50
N TYR A 391 -1.56 -4.71 -7.65
CA TYR A 391 -2.27 -3.97 -8.70
C TYR A 391 -1.48 -3.86 -10.01
N SER A 392 -0.29 -3.25 -10.00
CA SER A 392 0.38 -2.80 -11.22
C SER A 392 1.90 -2.70 -11.09
N GLU A 393 2.56 -2.62 -12.24
CA GLU A 393 3.95 -2.14 -12.36
C GLU A 393 4.05 -0.62 -12.20
N ASP A 394 2.95 0.11 -12.36
CA ASP A 394 2.87 1.56 -12.21
C ASP A 394 2.49 1.97 -10.76
N PRO A 395 3.27 2.86 -10.12
CA PRO A 395 2.99 3.30 -8.76
C PRO A 395 1.75 4.19 -8.64
N PHE A 396 1.43 5.00 -9.66
CA PHE A 396 0.25 5.85 -9.62
C PHE A 396 -1.03 5.00 -9.74
N LEU A 397 -1.08 4.07 -10.70
CA LEU A 397 -2.20 3.13 -10.81
C LEU A 397 -2.37 2.31 -9.53
N SER A 398 -1.28 1.74 -8.98
CA SER A 398 -1.34 0.98 -7.73
C SER A 398 -1.85 1.82 -6.55
N GLY A 399 -1.37 3.06 -6.44
CA GLY A 399 -1.80 4.01 -5.41
C GLY A 399 -3.26 4.42 -5.57
N ALA A 400 -3.71 4.75 -6.79
CA ALA A 400 -5.08 5.16 -7.08
C ALA A 400 -6.08 4.04 -6.76
N MET A 401 -5.76 2.80 -7.15
CA MET A 401 -6.59 1.63 -6.84
C MET A 401 -6.63 1.35 -5.34
N ALA A 402 -5.48 1.43 -4.65
CA ALA A 402 -5.41 1.26 -3.21
C ALA A 402 -6.18 2.36 -2.44
N ALA A 403 -6.09 3.62 -2.87
CA ALA A 403 -6.82 4.72 -2.26
C ALA A 403 -8.34 4.57 -2.44
N ALA A 404 -8.79 4.20 -3.63
CA ALA A 404 -10.20 3.96 -3.94
C ALA A 404 -10.81 2.87 -3.04
N ILE A 405 -10.22 1.66 -3.01
CA ILE A 405 -10.75 0.58 -2.16
C ILE A 405 -10.68 0.94 -0.67
N THR A 406 -9.67 1.73 -0.27
CA THR A 406 -9.56 2.23 1.12
C THR A 406 -10.72 3.13 1.50
N LYS A 407 -11.12 4.07 0.63
CA LYS A 407 -12.29 4.93 0.85
C LYS A 407 -13.58 4.12 0.99
N GLY A 408 -13.77 3.12 0.15
CA GLY A 408 -14.92 2.22 0.24
C GLY A 408 -14.99 1.48 1.58
N ILE A 409 -13.84 1.05 2.11
CA ILE A 409 -13.79 0.30 3.38
C ILE A 409 -13.93 1.21 4.59
N GLN A 410 -13.19 2.32 4.60
CA GLN A 410 -13.16 3.26 5.71
C GLN A 410 -14.21 4.37 5.53
N GLN A 411 -15.39 4.00 5.03
CA GLN A 411 -16.53 4.92 4.87
C GLN A 411 -17.19 5.29 6.22
N GLU A 412 -16.91 4.51 7.28
CA GLU A 412 -17.31 4.76 8.66
C GLU A 412 -16.10 4.59 9.59
N ASP A 413 -16.01 5.43 10.63
CA ASP A 413 -14.96 5.33 11.64
C ASP A 413 -15.01 4.02 12.41
N GLY A 414 -13.83 3.43 12.63
CA GLY A 414 -13.66 2.24 13.45
C GLY A 414 -13.46 0.93 12.68
N TYR A 415 -13.35 1.04 11.36
CA TYR A 415 -12.95 -0.03 10.43
C TYR A 415 -11.75 0.45 9.63
N TYR A 416 -10.73 -0.38 9.52
CA TYR A 416 -9.43 0.05 9.01
C TYR A 416 -8.91 -0.91 7.95
N VAL A 417 -8.39 -0.34 6.86
CA VAL A 417 -7.51 -1.09 5.96
C VAL A 417 -6.14 -1.27 6.59
N THR A 418 -5.37 -2.22 6.07
CA THR A 418 -3.94 -2.36 6.37
C THR A 418 -3.18 -2.52 5.05
N ILE A 419 -2.64 -1.41 4.54
CA ILE A 419 -1.91 -1.40 3.27
C ILE A 419 -0.60 -2.21 3.41
N LYS A 420 -0.31 -3.09 2.44
CA LYS A 420 0.79 -4.06 2.57
C LYS A 420 1.50 -4.43 1.25
N HIS A 421 2.75 -4.86 1.26
CA HIS A 421 3.66 -5.00 2.39
C HIS A 421 4.72 -3.90 2.30
N TYR A 422 4.78 -3.05 3.31
CA TYR A 422 5.58 -1.84 3.34
C TYR A 422 7.03 -2.15 3.76
N ALA A 423 8.01 -2.21 2.87
CA ALA A 423 7.95 -1.95 1.43
C ALA A 423 8.81 -2.96 0.64
N ALA A 424 8.79 -2.84 -0.69
CA ALA A 424 9.65 -3.58 -1.62
C ALA A 424 9.65 -5.13 -1.47
N ASN A 425 8.53 -5.72 -1.09
CA ASN A 425 8.34 -7.18 -1.04
C ASN A 425 7.94 -7.73 -2.43
N ASN A 426 8.82 -7.58 -3.41
CA ASN A 426 8.54 -7.90 -4.81
C ASN A 426 9.06 -9.29 -5.23
N GLN A 427 9.53 -10.11 -4.29
CA GLN A 427 9.86 -11.52 -4.52
C GLN A 427 9.44 -12.39 -3.33
N GLU A 428 9.03 -13.62 -3.62
CA GLU A 428 8.56 -14.55 -2.58
C GLU A 428 9.66 -15.48 -2.07
N ASN A 429 10.57 -15.88 -2.95
CA ASN A 429 11.71 -16.71 -2.58
C ASN A 429 12.58 -15.96 -1.55
N ASN A 430 12.87 -16.65 -0.43
CA ASN A 430 13.65 -16.10 0.67
C ASN A 430 13.16 -14.75 1.22
N ARG A 431 11.87 -14.40 1.08
CA ARG A 431 11.31 -13.11 1.50
C ARG A 431 11.54 -12.75 2.98
N ASN A 432 11.80 -13.76 3.82
CA ASN A 432 12.12 -13.60 5.25
C ASN A 432 13.59 -13.28 5.53
N PHE A 433 14.48 -13.23 4.53
CA PHE A 433 15.95 -13.06 4.66
C PHE A 433 16.57 -12.13 3.62
N VAL A 434 16.01 -12.09 2.40
CA VAL A 434 16.52 -11.27 1.28
C VAL A 434 16.57 -9.77 1.62
N SER A 435 17.61 -9.11 1.14
CA SER A 435 17.74 -7.66 1.06
C SER A 435 17.41 -7.17 -0.34
N SER A 436 16.34 -6.39 -0.46
CA SER A 436 16.08 -5.59 -1.67
C SER A 436 16.99 -4.36 -1.59
N ASN A 437 17.99 -4.30 -2.47
CA ASN A 437 18.98 -3.23 -2.52
C ASN A 437 18.60 -2.23 -3.63
N ILE A 438 18.19 -1.03 -3.22
CA ILE A 438 17.45 -0.07 -4.04
C ILE A 438 18.01 1.33 -3.82
N SER A 439 18.18 2.11 -4.88
CA SER A 439 18.48 3.53 -4.77
C SER A 439 17.36 4.27 -4.03
N GLU A 440 17.68 5.40 -3.40
CA GLU A 440 16.65 6.16 -2.70
C GLU A 440 15.64 6.76 -3.68
N ARG A 441 16.10 7.18 -4.87
CA ARG A 441 15.25 7.68 -5.94
C ARG A 441 14.21 6.64 -6.35
N ALA A 442 14.62 5.41 -6.68
CA ALA A 442 13.68 4.37 -7.08
C ALA A 442 12.78 3.95 -5.92
N LEU A 443 13.32 3.86 -4.69
CA LEU A 443 12.53 3.59 -3.49
C LEU A 443 11.39 4.60 -3.34
N ARG A 444 11.69 5.89 -3.45
CA ARG A 444 10.73 7.00 -3.33
C ARG A 444 9.75 7.10 -4.50
N GLU A 445 10.25 7.11 -5.74
CA GLU A 445 9.42 7.35 -6.94
C GLU A 445 8.58 6.13 -7.35
N ILE A 446 9.04 4.90 -7.05
CA ILE A 446 8.37 3.66 -7.49
C ILE A 446 7.77 2.89 -6.30
N TYR A 447 8.60 2.49 -5.34
CA TYR A 447 8.20 1.45 -4.37
C TYR A 447 7.41 1.99 -3.16
N LEU A 448 7.61 3.26 -2.81
CA LEU A 448 6.89 3.96 -1.74
C LEU A 448 5.71 4.78 -2.26
N ARG A 449 5.75 5.22 -3.51
CA ARG A 449 4.77 6.15 -4.10
C ARG A 449 3.32 5.65 -4.02
N GLY A 450 3.08 4.36 -4.26
CA GLY A 450 1.74 3.77 -4.10
C GLY A 450 1.22 3.83 -2.65
N PHE A 451 2.11 3.62 -1.67
CA PHE A 451 1.77 3.72 -0.25
C PHE A 451 1.51 5.17 0.16
N GLU A 452 2.30 6.12 -0.33
CA GLU A 452 2.09 7.54 -0.10
C GLU A 452 0.67 7.97 -0.54
N ILE A 453 0.26 7.57 -1.75
CA ILE A 453 -1.08 7.85 -2.28
C ILE A 453 -2.16 7.20 -1.42
N ALA A 454 -1.98 5.93 -1.01
CA ALA A 454 -2.95 5.25 -0.16
C ALA A 454 -3.09 5.91 1.23
N VAL A 455 -2.00 6.47 1.77
CA VAL A 455 -2.01 7.23 3.03
C VAL A 455 -2.66 8.61 2.86
N ARG A 456 -2.18 9.42 1.92
CA ARG A 456 -2.63 10.82 1.76
C ARG A 456 -4.01 10.93 1.12
N ASP A 457 -4.24 10.20 0.04
CA ASP A 457 -5.46 10.32 -0.77
C ASP A 457 -6.51 9.28 -0.34
N GLY A 458 -6.08 8.13 0.20
CA GLY A 458 -6.95 7.07 0.72
C GLY A 458 -7.24 7.18 2.23
N ASN A 459 -6.45 7.94 2.99
CA ASN A 459 -6.53 8.03 4.45
C ASN A 459 -6.37 6.66 5.16
N ALA A 460 -5.55 5.76 4.62
CA ALA A 460 -5.31 4.44 5.22
C ALA A 460 -4.91 4.55 6.70
N LYS A 461 -5.55 3.76 7.58
CA LYS A 461 -5.29 3.78 9.03
C LYS A 461 -4.46 2.60 9.56
N GLY A 462 -4.08 1.68 8.68
CA GLY A 462 -3.19 0.57 8.98
C GLY A 462 -2.11 0.41 7.92
N VAL A 463 -0.89 0.07 8.34
CA VAL A 463 0.24 -0.30 7.48
C VAL A 463 0.85 -1.59 7.98
N MET A 464 1.10 -2.55 7.11
CA MET A 464 1.84 -3.77 7.47
C MET A 464 3.23 -3.73 6.83
N THR A 465 4.27 -3.76 7.65
CA THR A 465 5.65 -3.81 7.15
C THR A 465 5.95 -5.16 6.52
N SER A 466 6.78 -5.18 5.48
CA SER A 466 7.16 -6.41 4.79
C SER A 466 8.02 -7.35 5.61
N TYR A 467 8.17 -8.57 5.08
CA TYR A 467 9.10 -9.54 5.63
C TYR A 467 10.54 -9.14 5.41
N ASN A 468 10.91 -8.64 4.21
CA ASN A 468 12.27 -8.50 3.69
C ASN A 468 13.06 -7.35 4.36
N LYS A 469 14.37 -7.30 4.05
CA LYS A 469 15.20 -6.13 4.31
C LYS A 469 15.13 -5.17 3.13
N ILE A 470 15.27 -3.88 3.39
CA ILE A 470 15.51 -2.84 2.39
C ILE A 470 16.87 -2.26 2.72
N ASN A 471 17.81 -2.35 1.77
CA ASN A 471 19.20 -1.93 1.95
C ASN A 471 19.76 -2.45 3.29
N GLY A 472 19.66 -3.76 3.52
CA GLY A 472 20.17 -4.49 4.68
C GLY A 472 19.43 -4.32 6.00
N THR A 473 18.49 -3.38 6.10
CA THR A 473 17.67 -3.19 7.32
C THR A 473 16.30 -3.85 7.15
N TRP A 474 15.90 -4.68 8.12
CA TRP A 474 14.55 -5.24 8.16
C TRP A 474 13.48 -4.14 8.10
N ALA A 475 12.48 -4.29 7.22
CA ALA A 475 11.39 -3.32 7.10
C ALA A 475 10.75 -2.93 8.45
N PRO A 476 10.36 -3.88 9.34
CA PRO A 476 9.83 -3.53 10.66
C PRO A 476 10.82 -2.81 11.59
N ASN A 477 12.12 -2.84 11.32
CA ASN A 477 13.15 -2.17 12.13
C ASN A 477 13.66 -0.86 11.51
N SER A 478 13.14 -0.46 10.35
CA SER A 478 13.57 0.75 9.67
C SER A 478 12.86 1.99 10.22
N TYR A 479 13.59 2.79 11.02
CA TYR A 479 13.13 4.10 11.50
C TYR A 479 12.86 5.06 10.34
N ASP A 480 13.65 4.94 9.27
CA ASP A 480 13.47 5.73 8.05
C ASP A 480 12.12 5.45 7.40
N LEU A 481 11.71 4.18 7.29
CA LEU A 481 10.43 3.83 6.71
C LEU A 481 9.26 4.13 7.66
N CYS A 482 9.35 3.67 8.90
CA CYS A 482 8.22 3.66 9.83
C CYS A 482 7.96 5.02 10.50
N THR A 483 9.00 5.84 10.69
CA THR A 483 8.89 7.16 11.32
C THR A 483 9.18 8.29 10.33
N LYS A 484 10.38 8.36 9.72
CA LYS A 484 10.75 9.51 8.88
C LYS A 484 9.78 9.71 7.72
N VAL A 485 9.65 8.69 6.86
CA VAL A 485 8.75 8.76 5.71
C VAL A 485 7.29 8.76 6.16
N LEU A 486 6.88 7.70 6.85
CA LEU A 486 5.46 7.45 7.05
C LEU A 486 4.81 8.47 8.00
N ARG A 487 5.50 8.88 9.08
CA ARG A 487 4.97 9.85 10.06
C ARG A 487 5.38 11.28 9.77
N ASN A 488 6.68 11.56 9.59
CA ASN A 488 7.14 12.94 9.44
C ASN A 488 6.84 13.51 8.05
N GLU A 489 7.06 12.74 6.98
CA GLU A 489 6.78 13.23 5.62
C GLU A 489 5.29 13.11 5.26
N TRP A 490 4.67 11.95 5.51
CA TRP A 490 3.31 11.68 5.01
C TRP A 490 2.20 12.02 6.00
N GLY A 491 2.53 12.24 7.28
CA GLY A 491 1.55 12.58 8.30
C GLY A 491 0.62 11.43 8.68
N PHE A 492 1.02 10.17 8.46
CA PHE A 492 0.20 9.02 8.87
C PHE A 492 -0.04 9.05 10.38
N ASP A 493 -1.24 8.72 10.83
CA ASP A 493 -1.65 8.80 12.24
C ASP A 493 -2.30 7.50 12.76
N GLY A 494 -2.19 6.41 11.99
CA GLY A 494 -2.73 5.09 12.28
C GLY A 494 -1.74 4.14 12.95
N VAL A 495 -1.95 2.83 12.74
CA VAL A 495 -1.13 1.75 13.32
C VAL A 495 -0.25 1.09 12.26
N VAL A 496 1.04 0.96 12.55
CA VAL A 496 1.99 0.12 11.81
C VAL A 496 2.11 -1.23 12.52
N MET A 497 2.02 -2.32 11.76
CA MET A 497 2.18 -3.66 12.31
C MET A 497 3.19 -4.47 11.51
N THR A 498 3.79 -5.47 12.16
CA THR A 498 4.65 -6.43 11.46
C THR A 498 3.83 -7.38 10.59
N ASP A 499 4.42 -7.89 9.51
CA ASP A 499 3.89 -9.13 8.91
C ASP A 499 4.00 -10.30 9.91
N TRP A 500 3.23 -11.36 9.69
CA TRP A 500 3.10 -12.47 10.62
C TRP A 500 4.43 -13.19 10.81
N MET A 501 4.95 -13.14 12.04
CA MET A 501 6.22 -13.78 12.41
C MET A 501 7.45 -13.21 11.68
N SER A 502 7.39 -11.98 11.15
CA SER A 502 8.57 -11.33 10.56
C SER A 502 9.63 -10.96 11.61
N THR A 503 9.24 -10.85 12.89
CA THR A 503 10.13 -10.66 14.05
C THR A 503 10.34 -11.94 14.87
N GLY A 504 10.14 -13.10 14.24
CA GLY A 504 10.43 -14.41 14.85
C GLY A 504 11.93 -14.61 15.10
N LYS A 505 12.28 -15.73 15.76
CA LYS A 505 13.69 -16.06 16.07
C LYS A 505 14.58 -16.01 14.81
N GLY A 506 15.66 -15.22 14.88
CA GLY A 506 16.64 -15.06 13.81
C GLY A 506 16.22 -14.12 12.68
N LYS A 507 15.11 -13.37 12.85
CA LYS A 507 14.61 -12.39 11.88
C LYS A 507 14.70 -10.97 12.45
N ALA A 508 13.76 -10.10 12.10
CA ALA A 508 13.69 -8.75 12.62
C ALA A 508 13.56 -8.72 14.16
N ASP A 509 14.05 -7.64 14.76
CA ASP A 509 14.17 -7.45 16.19
C ASP A 509 12.90 -6.79 16.77
N ASN A 510 12.33 -7.37 17.83
CA ASN A 510 11.07 -6.86 18.41
C ASN A 510 11.22 -5.49 19.10
N ALA A 511 12.36 -5.22 19.73
CA ALA A 511 12.60 -3.95 20.42
C ALA A 511 12.94 -2.84 19.41
N LEU A 512 13.79 -3.14 18.42
CA LEU A 512 14.07 -2.17 17.34
C LEU A 512 12.82 -1.85 16.51
N ALA A 513 11.85 -2.77 16.43
CA ALA A 513 10.56 -2.48 15.81
C ALA A 513 9.79 -1.37 16.54
N MET A 514 9.71 -1.44 17.88
CA MET A 514 9.12 -0.36 18.69
C MET A 514 9.86 0.96 18.48
N LYS A 515 11.20 0.91 18.53
CA LYS A 515 12.04 2.10 18.30
C LYS A 515 11.81 2.71 16.91
N ALA A 516 11.64 1.89 15.88
CA ALA A 516 11.37 2.33 14.52
C ALA A 516 10.01 3.01 14.34
N GLY A 517 9.05 2.77 15.25
CA GLY A 517 7.64 3.18 15.08
C GLY A 517 6.78 2.12 14.40
N ASN A 518 7.17 0.84 14.46
CA ASN A 518 6.28 -0.28 14.15
C ASN A 518 5.49 -0.63 15.40
N ASP A 519 4.24 -0.17 15.45
CA ASP A 519 3.44 -0.10 16.67
C ASP A 519 3.00 -1.47 17.21
N MET A 520 2.87 -2.50 16.36
CA MET A 520 2.28 -3.79 16.75
C MET A 520 3.01 -5.01 16.19
N ILE A 521 3.42 -5.92 17.09
CA ILE A 521 4.08 -7.19 16.74
C ILE A 521 3.05 -8.31 16.51
N MET A 522 3.02 -8.84 15.29
CA MET A 522 2.07 -9.87 14.86
C MET A 522 2.74 -11.22 14.51
N PRO A 523 2.08 -12.36 14.79
CA PRO A 523 0.83 -12.49 15.55
C PRO A 523 1.02 -12.32 17.06
N GLY A 524 2.28 -12.23 17.54
CA GLY A 524 2.64 -12.08 18.94
C GLY A 524 2.53 -13.37 19.78
N GLY A 525 2.62 -13.23 21.11
CA GLY A 525 2.67 -14.32 22.08
C GLY A 525 3.89 -14.27 23.02
N LYS A 526 4.00 -15.27 23.92
CA LYS A 526 4.97 -15.26 25.05
C LYS A 526 6.44 -15.09 24.62
N TYR A 527 6.83 -15.69 23.49
CA TYR A 527 8.18 -15.56 22.95
C TYR A 527 8.51 -14.09 22.65
N TYR A 528 7.63 -13.41 21.93
CA TYR A 528 7.80 -12.02 21.52
C TYR A 528 7.88 -11.08 22.71
N LYS A 529 7.03 -11.27 23.73
CA LYS A 529 7.09 -10.48 24.97
C LYS A 529 8.41 -10.68 25.69
N LYS A 530 8.89 -11.93 25.83
CA LYS A 530 10.18 -12.22 26.46
C LYS A 530 11.33 -11.58 25.69
N ASP A 531 11.30 -11.65 24.36
CA ASP A 531 12.32 -11.05 23.49
C ASP A 531 12.32 -9.52 23.59
N MET A 532 11.14 -8.89 23.60
CA MET A 532 10.99 -7.44 23.77
C MET A 532 11.50 -6.97 25.15
N ILE A 533 11.19 -7.70 26.23
CA ILE A 533 11.75 -7.41 27.57
C ILE A 533 13.28 -7.50 27.56
N ALA A 534 13.84 -8.52 26.89
CA ALA A 534 15.29 -8.65 26.77
C ALA A 534 15.90 -7.51 25.94
N GLY A 535 15.21 -7.03 24.90
CA GLY A 535 15.65 -5.91 24.08
C GLY A 535 15.59 -4.58 24.80
N LEU A 536 14.54 -4.33 25.57
CA LEU A 536 14.44 -3.16 26.45
C LEU A 536 15.58 -3.14 27.47
N LYS A 537 15.85 -4.27 28.15
CA LYS A 537 16.98 -4.40 29.10
C LYS A 537 18.35 -4.20 28.45
N ALA A 538 18.46 -4.53 27.16
CA ALA A 538 19.68 -4.33 26.37
C ALA A 538 19.79 -2.92 25.76
N GLY A 539 18.83 -2.03 26.00
CA GLY A 539 18.82 -0.67 25.45
C GLY A 539 18.54 -0.60 23.95
N ARG A 540 17.96 -1.65 23.34
CA ARG A 540 17.56 -1.64 21.92
C ARG A 540 16.36 -0.73 21.66
N CYS A 541 15.49 -0.54 22.65
CA CYS A 541 14.44 0.47 22.67
C CYS A 541 14.35 1.10 24.07
N THR A 542 13.53 2.14 24.19
CA THR A 542 13.22 2.82 25.45
C THR A 542 11.79 2.55 25.89
N ASP A 543 11.47 2.90 27.14
CA ASP A 543 10.09 2.88 27.65
C ASP A 543 9.19 3.84 26.84
N GLU A 544 9.74 4.97 26.38
CA GLU A 544 9.03 5.97 25.59
C GLU A 544 8.68 5.46 24.19
N ASP A 545 9.56 4.66 23.56
CA ASP A 545 9.26 4.00 22.29
C ASP A 545 8.05 3.07 22.40
N ILE A 546 8.02 2.25 23.46
CA ILE A 546 6.90 1.33 23.74
C ILE A 546 5.63 2.12 24.05
N ARG A 547 5.75 3.21 24.83
CA ARG A 547 4.62 4.07 25.20
C ARG A 547 3.99 4.73 23.97
N ARG A 548 4.79 5.24 23.04
CA ARG A 548 4.32 5.82 21.76
C ARG A 548 3.60 4.78 20.90
N CYS A 549 4.20 3.59 20.72
CA CYS A 549 3.57 2.49 20.00
C CYS A 549 2.23 2.09 20.64
N CYS A 550 2.21 1.97 21.96
CA CYS A 550 1.01 1.66 22.73
C CYS A 550 -0.07 2.73 22.56
N ALA A 551 0.29 4.01 22.55
CA ALA A 551 -0.66 5.09 22.34
C ALA A 551 -1.34 5.00 20.97
N ASN A 552 -0.59 4.73 19.91
CA ASN A 552 -1.16 4.55 18.56
C ASN A 552 -2.15 3.37 18.51
N VAL A 553 -1.78 2.23 19.11
CA VAL A 553 -2.66 1.05 19.18
C VAL A 553 -3.91 1.34 20.02
N VAL A 554 -3.76 1.96 21.19
CA VAL A 554 -4.89 2.33 22.07
C VAL A 554 -5.81 3.31 21.37
N LYS A 555 -5.28 4.37 20.73
CA LYS A 555 -6.07 5.33 19.96
C LYS A 555 -6.94 4.64 18.92
N SER A 556 -6.36 3.69 18.17
CA SER A 556 -7.11 2.96 17.17
C SER A 556 -8.19 2.06 17.76
N ILE A 557 -7.90 1.36 18.86
CA ILE A 557 -8.91 0.53 19.55
C ILE A 557 -10.02 1.41 20.11
N LEU A 558 -9.70 2.52 20.78
CA LEU A 558 -10.68 3.44 21.37
C LEU A 558 -11.62 4.06 20.32
N ASN A 559 -11.18 4.14 19.06
CA ASN A 559 -11.98 4.63 17.95
C ASN A 559 -12.66 3.51 17.15
N SER A 560 -12.39 2.24 17.47
CA SER A 560 -12.97 1.07 16.80
C SER A 560 -14.46 0.91 17.10
N GLN A 561 -15.19 0.28 16.18
CA GLN A 561 -16.61 0.00 16.43
C GLN A 561 -16.82 -0.98 17.60
N ILE A 562 -15.91 -1.94 17.77
CA ILE A 562 -15.98 -2.91 18.87
C ILE A 562 -15.89 -2.21 20.23
N GLN A 563 -15.05 -1.18 20.36
CA GLN A 563 -15.00 -0.38 21.59
C GLN A 563 -16.35 0.30 21.86
N LYS A 564 -16.88 1.00 20.85
CA LYS A 564 -18.15 1.74 20.97
C LYS A 564 -19.30 0.83 21.37
N GLU A 565 -19.42 -0.34 20.73
CA GLU A 565 -20.53 -1.26 20.95
C GLU A 565 -20.46 -2.01 22.28
N TYR A 566 -19.27 -2.46 22.68
CA TYR A 566 -19.15 -3.40 23.78
C TYR A 566 -18.66 -2.78 25.09
N ILE A 567 -18.05 -1.60 25.05
CA ILE A 567 -17.53 -0.93 26.24
C ILE A 567 -18.22 0.42 26.44
N ASP A 568 -18.24 1.31 25.45
CA ASP A 568 -18.71 2.69 25.69
C ASP A 568 -20.23 2.79 25.88
N ASN A 569 -20.99 1.87 25.29
CA ASN A 569 -22.46 1.81 25.37
C ASN A 569 -23.00 0.96 26.54
N ASN A 570 -22.12 0.35 27.35
CA ASN A 570 -22.47 -0.48 28.52
C ASN A 570 -21.99 0.17 29.81
#